data_AF-A0A2T7BNZ2-F1
#
_entry.id   AF-A0A2T7BNZ2-F1
#
_cell.length_a   1.000
_cell.length_b   1.000
_cell.length_c   1.000
_cell.angle_alpha   90.00
_cell.angle_beta   90.00
_cell.angle_gamma   90.00
#
_symmetry.space_group_name_H-M   'P 1'
#
loop_
_entity.id
_entity.type
_entity.pdbx_description
1 polymer ?
#
loop_
_entity_poly.entity_id
_entity_poly.type
_entity_poly.pdbx_seq_one_letter_code
_entity_poly.pdbx_strand_id
1 'polypeptide(L)'
;MKKIDKQRLEIVLHYDMDDRYQKVYEQFRAHFSVFSRSSGIWQYLNAQSTYDQKRNAGAGKLIDRVRVRGVFDNSIPAPYFVTNVAIPCILLSNLEMYFLPERLLIRRGNTFAAVFYKNLQISGSTIRFIESDPLPSDAVVVDYTWQYVNKNGGPDRRFNNNRKLPVCNYSEYKFTSGTGIFEIITTSKVAVMDPFANFLAAIGGLQARMEGGLIA
;
A
#
# COMPACT_ATOMS: atom_id res chain seq x y z
N MET A 1 27.71 -14.32 -19.60
CA MET A 1 26.35 -14.75 -20.00
C MET A 1 26.20 -14.52 -21.50
N LYS A 2 25.69 -15.48 -22.28
CA LYS A 2 25.75 -15.42 -23.75
C LYS A 2 24.61 -14.54 -24.29
N LYS A 3 24.85 -13.82 -25.39
CA LYS A 3 23.87 -12.95 -26.08
C LYS A 3 22.54 -13.68 -26.41
N ILE A 4 22.62 -14.99 -26.56
CA ILE A 4 21.50 -15.91 -26.83
C ILE A 4 20.57 -16.07 -25.61
N ASP A 5 21.10 -16.05 -24.38
CA ASP A 5 20.30 -16.20 -23.16
C ASP A 5 19.42 -14.97 -22.92
N LYS A 6 19.93 -13.78 -23.28
CA LYS A 6 19.19 -12.52 -23.21
C LYS A 6 17.95 -12.53 -24.13
N GLN A 7 18.07 -13.03 -25.35
CA GLN A 7 16.95 -13.10 -26.31
C GLN A 7 15.89 -14.16 -25.94
N ARG A 8 16.27 -15.23 -25.23
CA ARG A 8 15.35 -16.31 -24.83
C ARG A 8 14.54 -16.00 -23.57
N LEU A 9 15.05 -15.11 -22.71
CA LEU A 9 14.47 -14.77 -21.41
C LEU A 9 13.78 -13.40 -21.40
N GLU A 10 13.81 -12.68 -22.51
CA GLU A 10 13.24 -11.34 -22.62
C GLU A 10 11.70 -11.41 -22.59
N ILE A 11 11.10 -10.69 -21.65
CA ILE A 11 9.65 -10.52 -21.57
C ILE A 11 9.38 -9.07 -21.97
N VAL A 12 8.84 -8.88 -23.17
CA VAL A 12 8.54 -7.54 -23.70
C VAL A 12 7.06 -7.22 -23.48
N LEU A 13 6.80 -6.15 -22.72
CA LEU A 13 5.47 -5.57 -22.56
C LEU A 13 5.50 -4.14 -23.09
N HIS A 14 4.99 -3.94 -24.29
CA HIS A 14 4.92 -2.64 -24.93
C HIS A 14 3.48 -2.13 -24.95
N TYR A 15 3.27 -0.94 -24.41
CA TYR A 15 1.99 -0.23 -24.44
C TYR A 15 1.94 0.68 -25.67
N ASP A 16 0.98 0.44 -26.55
CA ASP A 16 0.64 1.39 -27.60
C ASP A 16 -0.29 2.45 -27.01
N MET A 17 0.17 3.70 -26.96
CA MET A 17 -0.48 4.78 -26.21
C MET A 17 -0.82 5.93 -27.14
N ASP A 18 -2.11 6.23 -27.29
CA ASP A 18 -2.56 7.49 -27.89
C ASP A 18 -2.37 8.66 -26.90
N ASP A 19 -2.54 9.90 -27.38
CA ASP A 19 -2.38 11.11 -26.54
C ASP A 19 -3.30 11.12 -25.32
N ARG A 20 -4.47 10.44 -25.39
CA ARG A 20 -5.41 10.38 -24.28
C ARG A 20 -4.91 9.39 -23.22
N TYR A 21 -4.45 8.23 -23.65
CA TYR A 21 -3.89 7.21 -22.77
C TYR A 21 -2.62 7.72 -22.09
N GLN A 22 -1.75 8.43 -22.83
CA GLN A 22 -0.55 9.04 -22.28
C GLN A 22 -0.88 9.98 -21.10
N LYS A 23 -1.90 10.84 -21.26
CA LYS A 23 -2.37 11.73 -20.17
C LYS A 23 -2.91 10.97 -18.97
N VAL A 24 -3.69 9.91 -19.20
CA VAL A 24 -4.21 9.03 -18.13
C VAL A 24 -3.05 8.37 -17.38
N TYR A 25 -2.04 7.89 -18.11
CA TYR A 25 -0.87 7.27 -17.53
C TYR A 25 0.02 8.26 -16.75
N GLU A 26 0.12 9.51 -17.20
CA GLU A 26 0.79 10.57 -16.45
C GLU A 26 0.07 10.89 -15.13
N GLN A 27 -1.26 10.93 -15.13
CA GLN A 27 -2.07 11.10 -13.91
C GLN A 27 -1.90 9.92 -12.95
N PHE A 28 -1.90 8.69 -13.46
CA PHE A 28 -1.60 7.48 -12.69
C PHE A 28 -0.28 7.60 -11.94
N ARG A 29 0.80 8.00 -12.64
CA ARG A 29 2.12 8.20 -12.03
C ARG A 29 2.13 9.35 -11.04
N ALA A 30 1.47 10.47 -11.36
CA ALA A 30 1.40 11.63 -10.47
C ALA A 30 0.73 11.27 -9.14
N HIS A 31 -0.40 10.54 -9.19
CA HIS A 31 -1.10 10.09 -7.99
C HIS A 31 -0.26 9.12 -7.15
N PHE A 32 0.44 8.17 -7.79
CA PHE A 32 1.36 7.29 -7.05
C PHE A 32 2.52 8.07 -6.41
N SER A 33 3.10 9.04 -7.12
CA SER A 33 4.20 9.86 -6.60
C SER A 33 3.80 10.71 -5.39
N VAL A 34 2.52 11.08 -5.27
CA VAL A 34 2.00 11.72 -4.05
C VAL A 34 2.09 10.75 -2.87
N PHE A 35 1.64 9.51 -3.04
CA PHE A 35 1.74 8.45 -2.02
C PHE A 35 3.19 8.17 -1.61
N SER A 36 4.11 8.06 -2.57
CA SER A 36 5.52 7.73 -2.31
C SER A 36 6.26 8.78 -1.47
N ARG A 37 5.71 10.00 -1.36
CA ARG A 37 6.27 11.11 -0.56
C ARG A 37 5.88 11.09 0.92
N SER A 38 5.10 10.11 1.39
CA SER A 38 4.84 9.97 2.83
C SER A 38 6.12 9.57 3.56
N SER A 39 6.50 10.32 4.60
CA SER A 39 7.73 10.10 5.38
C SER A 39 7.65 8.78 6.16
N GLY A 40 6.44 8.40 6.54
CA GLY A 40 6.02 7.16 7.17
C GLY A 40 5.25 6.27 6.19
N ILE A 41 5.79 5.11 5.84
CA ILE A 41 5.09 4.06 5.11
C ILE A 41 5.45 2.72 5.73
N TRP A 42 4.44 2.03 6.27
CA TRP A 42 4.60 0.74 6.93
C TRP A 42 3.55 -0.23 6.42
N GLN A 43 3.76 -1.51 6.70
CA GLN A 43 2.76 -2.56 6.53
C GLN A 43 2.44 -3.18 7.89
N TYR A 44 1.23 -3.68 8.07
CA TYR A 44 0.89 -4.52 9.22
C TYR A 44 1.23 -5.98 8.92
N LEU A 45 1.93 -6.63 9.85
CA LEU A 45 2.20 -8.07 9.74
C LEU A 45 0.98 -8.87 10.21
N ASN A 46 0.73 -10.03 9.58
CA ASN A 46 -0.41 -10.90 9.91
C ASN A 46 -1.75 -10.14 9.96
N ALA A 47 -1.94 -9.19 9.04
CA ALA A 47 -3.05 -8.25 9.04
C ALA A 47 -4.42 -8.96 9.06
N GLN A 48 -4.57 -10.07 8.34
CA GLN A 48 -5.82 -10.83 8.27
C GLN A 48 -6.23 -11.39 9.65
N SER A 49 -5.34 -12.13 10.30
CA SER A 49 -5.56 -12.66 11.65
C SER A 49 -5.79 -11.55 12.69
N THR A 50 -5.04 -10.45 12.59
CA THR A 50 -5.16 -9.31 13.50
C THR A 50 -6.47 -8.54 13.30
N TYR A 51 -6.96 -8.42 12.06
CA TYR A 51 -8.22 -7.75 11.75
C TYR A 51 -9.42 -8.53 12.33
N ASP A 52 -9.41 -9.86 12.20
CA ASP A 52 -10.43 -10.73 12.80
C ASP A 52 -10.40 -10.67 14.34
N GLN A 53 -9.21 -10.57 14.94
CA GLN A 53 -9.06 -10.40 16.39
C GLN A 53 -9.52 -9.02 16.88
N LYS A 54 -9.23 -7.93 16.16
CA LYS A 54 -9.71 -6.57 16.49
C LYS A 54 -11.24 -6.47 16.50
N ARG A 55 -11.93 -7.24 15.66
CA ARG A 55 -13.40 -7.31 15.66
C ARG A 55 -13.96 -7.87 16.98
N ASN A 56 -13.15 -8.64 17.72
CA ASN A 56 -13.53 -9.32 18.95
C ASN A 56 -12.87 -8.74 20.22
N ALA A 57 -11.89 -7.84 20.09
CA ALA A 57 -11.11 -7.32 21.22
C ALA A 57 -11.21 -5.79 21.31
N GLY A 58 -11.79 -5.30 22.41
CA GLY A 58 -11.75 -3.88 22.77
C GLY A 58 -10.31 -3.39 22.98
N ALA A 59 -10.07 -2.15 22.53
CA ALA A 59 -8.91 -1.28 22.73
C ALA A 59 -7.58 -1.91 23.22
N GLY A 60 -6.54 -1.79 22.38
CA GLY A 60 -5.18 -1.57 22.90
C GLY A 60 -4.10 -2.60 22.60
N LYS A 61 -4.25 -3.50 21.63
CA LYS A 61 -3.09 -4.28 21.19
C LYS A 61 -2.21 -3.40 20.30
N LEU A 62 -0.95 -3.19 20.68
CA LEU A 62 0.08 -2.64 19.77
C LEU A 62 0.07 -3.52 18.51
N ILE A 63 -0.21 -2.90 17.37
CA ILE A 63 -0.20 -3.61 16.09
C ILE A 63 1.25 -3.62 15.64
N ASP A 64 1.80 -4.82 15.44
CA ASP A 64 3.13 -4.96 14.86
C ASP A 64 3.10 -4.49 13.41
N ARG A 65 3.75 -3.35 13.18
CA ARG A 65 3.99 -2.82 11.84
C ARG A 65 5.48 -2.78 11.57
N VAL A 66 5.85 -2.96 10.31
CA VAL A 66 7.23 -2.81 9.86
C VAL A 66 7.27 -1.85 8.70
N ARG A 67 8.37 -1.11 8.56
CA ARG A 67 8.58 -0.27 7.38
C ARG A 67 8.50 -1.13 6.12
N VAL A 68 7.86 -0.62 5.09
CA VAL A 68 7.94 -1.25 3.77
C VAL A 68 9.40 -1.25 3.30
N ARG A 69 9.82 -2.27 2.54
CA ARG A 69 11.19 -2.37 2.02
C ARG A 69 11.51 -1.24 1.03
N GLY A 70 10.49 -0.71 0.36
CA GLY A 70 10.65 0.45 -0.51
C GLY A 70 9.37 0.80 -1.27
N VAL A 71 9.32 2.04 -1.75
CA VAL A 71 8.30 2.55 -2.66
C VAL A 71 9.04 3.26 -3.79
N PHE A 72 8.81 2.84 -5.03
CA PHE A 72 9.54 3.32 -6.19
C PHE A 72 8.58 3.78 -7.28
N ASP A 73 8.82 4.93 -7.89
CA ASP A 73 8.02 5.41 -9.02
C ASP A 73 8.29 4.59 -10.30
N ASN A 74 9.37 3.80 -10.33
CA ASN A 74 9.70 2.87 -11.39
C ASN A 74 10.53 1.68 -10.87
N SER A 75 10.06 0.45 -11.09
CA SER A 75 10.80 -0.79 -10.83
C SER A 75 10.35 -1.90 -11.77
N ILE A 76 11.30 -2.67 -12.32
CA ILE A 76 10.98 -3.81 -13.17
C ILE A 76 10.69 -5.07 -12.33
N PRO A 77 9.63 -5.85 -12.65
CA PRO A 77 9.18 -6.97 -11.82
C PRO A 77 10.06 -8.23 -11.91
N ALA A 78 10.87 -8.33 -12.95
CA ALA A 78 11.78 -9.45 -13.18
C ALA A 78 12.99 -9.01 -14.02
N PRO A 79 14.13 -9.74 -13.93
CA PRO A 79 15.22 -9.59 -14.90
C PRO A 79 14.71 -9.76 -16.34
N TYR A 80 15.25 -8.96 -17.27
CA TYR A 80 14.89 -8.98 -18.69
C TYR A 80 13.44 -8.63 -19.02
N PHE A 81 12.70 -8.05 -18.06
CA PHE A 81 11.43 -7.42 -18.35
C PHE A 81 11.65 -6.08 -19.03
N VAL A 82 11.20 -5.95 -20.28
CA VAL A 82 11.36 -4.75 -21.10
C VAL A 82 10.01 -4.11 -21.32
N THR A 83 9.90 -2.82 -21.01
CA THR A 83 8.67 -2.07 -21.20
C THR A 83 8.96 -0.60 -21.49
N ASN A 84 8.01 0.06 -22.15
CA ASN A 84 8.06 1.49 -22.47
C ASN A 84 7.40 2.38 -21.40
N VAL A 85 6.86 1.78 -20.33
CA VAL A 85 6.24 2.50 -19.21
C VAL A 85 7.07 2.33 -17.94
N ALA A 86 7.11 3.35 -17.10
CA ALA A 86 7.57 3.22 -15.72
C ALA A 86 6.55 2.40 -14.90
N ILE A 87 7.01 1.52 -14.02
CA ILE A 87 6.11 0.70 -13.21
C ILE A 87 6.26 1.09 -11.74
N PRO A 88 5.31 1.86 -11.18
CA PRO A 88 5.27 2.13 -9.76
C PRO A 88 5.21 0.85 -8.93
N CYS A 89 5.92 0.82 -7.81
CA CYS A 89 6.11 -0.39 -7.04
C CYS A 89 6.13 -0.15 -5.53
N ILE A 90 5.51 -1.06 -4.77
CA ILE A 90 5.60 -1.14 -3.31
C ILE A 90 6.18 -2.49 -2.93
N LEU A 91 7.33 -2.48 -2.26
CA LEU A 91 7.99 -3.69 -1.75
C LEU A 91 7.59 -3.92 -0.29
N LEU A 92 6.71 -4.90 -0.07
CA LEU A 92 6.33 -5.39 1.26
C LEU A 92 7.35 -6.43 1.76
N SER A 93 7.18 -6.96 2.99
CA SER A 93 8.17 -7.89 3.58
C SER A 93 8.34 -9.18 2.76
N ASN A 94 7.23 -9.78 2.32
CA ASN A 94 7.22 -11.05 1.58
C ASN A 94 6.46 -10.97 0.25
N LEU A 95 6.01 -9.77 -0.13
CA LEU A 95 5.19 -9.52 -1.29
C LEU A 95 5.66 -8.24 -1.99
N GLU A 96 5.55 -8.17 -3.29
CA GLU A 96 5.87 -6.99 -4.07
C GLU A 96 4.68 -6.65 -4.96
N MET A 97 4.27 -5.39 -4.95
CA MET A 97 3.14 -4.87 -5.72
C MET A 97 3.68 -3.99 -6.83
N TYR A 98 3.51 -4.41 -8.08
CA TYR A 98 3.88 -3.68 -9.28
C TYR A 98 2.62 -3.19 -9.98
N PHE A 99 2.40 -1.89 -10.00
CA PHE A 99 1.19 -1.28 -10.55
C PHE A 99 1.39 -1.04 -12.05
N LEU A 100 0.91 -1.97 -12.88
CA LEU A 100 0.81 -1.78 -14.32
C LEU A 100 -0.41 -0.90 -14.63
N PRO A 101 -0.44 -0.20 -15.78
CA PRO A 101 -1.57 0.63 -16.16
C PRO A 101 -2.95 -0.03 -16.08
N GLU A 102 -3.05 -1.35 -16.33
CA GLU A 102 -4.32 -2.08 -16.35
C GLU A 102 -4.51 -3.08 -15.19
N ARG A 103 -3.46 -3.44 -14.46
CA ARG A 103 -3.56 -4.45 -13.40
C ARG A 103 -2.46 -4.32 -12.35
N LEU A 104 -2.73 -4.83 -11.17
CA LEU A 104 -1.72 -5.03 -10.14
C LEU A 104 -1.02 -6.38 -10.40
N LEU A 105 0.28 -6.35 -10.71
CA LEU A 105 1.14 -7.52 -10.74
C LEU A 105 1.75 -7.74 -9.35
N ILE A 106 1.66 -8.96 -8.84
CA ILE A 106 2.12 -9.34 -7.52
C ILE A 106 3.21 -10.38 -7.66
N ARG A 107 4.31 -10.19 -6.92
CA ARG A 107 5.40 -11.16 -6.83
C ARG A 107 5.60 -11.59 -5.37
N ARG A 108 5.61 -12.90 -5.14
CA ARG A 108 5.92 -13.53 -3.84
C ARG A 108 6.99 -14.59 -4.08
N GLY A 109 8.24 -14.27 -3.74
CA GLY A 109 9.40 -15.08 -4.13
C GLY A 109 9.49 -15.22 -5.65
N ASN A 110 9.37 -16.45 -6.16
CA ASN A 110 9.39 -16.74 -7.60
C ASN A 110 8.00 -16.88 -8.23
N THR A 111 6.94 -16.65 -7.46
CA THR A 111 5.56 -16.77 -7.96
C THR A 111 5.01 -15.40 -8.32
N PHE A 112 4.32 -15.34 -9.46
CA PHE A 112 3.62 -14.14 -9.93
C PHE A 112 2.11 -14.39 -9.98
N ALA A 113 1.34 -13.37 -9.63
CA ALA A 113 -0.10 -13.31 -9.82
C ALA A 113 -0.48 -11.93 -10.35
N ALA A 114 -1.57 -11.82 -11.08
CA ALA A 114 -2.05 -10.54 -11.58
C ALA A 114 -3.52 -10.34 -11.24
N VAL A 115 -3.88 -9.14 -10.79
CA VAL A 115 -5.23 -8.77 -10.39
C VAL A 115 -5.65 -7.53 -11.16
N PHE A 116 -6.69 -7.66 -11.98
CA PHE A 116 -7.33 -6.50 -12.62
C PHE A 116 -7.88 -5.55 -11.57
N TYR A 117 -7.85 -4.25 -11.85
CA TYR A 117 -8.31 -3.24 -10.90
C TYR A 117 -9.80 -3.34 -10.57
N LYS A 118 -10.64 -3.88 -11.46
CA LYS A 118 -12.05 -4.23 -11.14
C LYS A 118 -12.19 -5.23 -9.99
N ASN A 119 -11.16 -6.06 -9.74
CA ASN A 119 -11.13 -7.09 -8.72
C ASN A 119 -10.26 -6.68 -7.51
N LEU A 120 -9.69 -5.47 -7.53
CA LEU A 120 -8.89 -4.90 -6.46
C LEU A 120 -9.72 -3.86 -5.72
N GLN A 121 -9.84 -4.02 -4.41
CA GLN A 121 -10.44 -3.05 -3.52
C GLN A 121 -9.37 -2.44 -2.63
N ILE A 122 -9.34 -1.11 -2.56
CA ILE A 122 -8.46 -0.35 -1.67
C ILE A 122 -9.36 0.55 -0.84
N SER A 123 -9.47 0.28 0.46
CA SER A 123 -10.24 1.11 1.38
C SER A 123 -9.31 1.87 2.33
N GLY A 124 -9.39 3.19 2.31
CA GLY A 124 -8.67 4.08 3.22
C GLY A 124 -9.50 4.43 4.47
N SER A 125 -8.84 4.55 5.62
CA SER A 125 -9.42 5.10 6.84
C SER A 125 -8.36 5.84 7.65
N THR A 126 -8.78 6.84 8.43
CA THR A 126 -7.88 7.52 9.37
C THR A 126 -7.97 6.85 10.74
N ILE A 127 -6.81 6.59 11.35
CA ILE A 127 -6.70 5.96 12.66
C ILE A 127 -5.91 6.84 13.62
N ARG A 128 -6.22 6.70 14.91
CA ARG A 128 -5.41 7.24 16.00
C ARG A 128 -4.40 6.19 16.41
N PHE A 129 -3.13 6.45 16.12
CA PHE A 129 -2.03 5.53 16.38
C PHE A 129 -1.12 6.08 17.49
N ILE A 130 -0.86 5.29 18.53
CA ILE A 130 0.09 5.65 19.59
C ILE A 130 1.50 5.38 19.04
N GLU A 131 2.27 6.42 18.79
CA GLU A 131 3.62 6.31 18.24
C GLU A 131 4.65 6.19 19.39
N SER A 132 5.36 5.07 19.42
CA SER A 132 6.45 4.83 20.37
C SER A 132 7.84 5.10 19.79
N ASP A 133 7.94 5.15 18.47
CA ASP A 133 9.17 5.39 17.70
C ASP A 133 9.36 6.88 17.38
N PRO A 134 10.51 7.31 16.82
CA PRO A 134 10.68 8.68 16.34
C PRO A 134 9.58 9.09 15.36
N LEU A 135 8.99 10.27 15.59
CA LEU A 135 7.91 10.79 14.77
C LEU A 135 8.40 11.08 13.34
N PRO A 136 7.66 10.61 12.31
CA PRO A 136 7.82 11.10 10.94
C PRO A 136 7.62 12.61 10.87
N SER A 137 8.37 13.29 9.99
CA SER A 137 8.31 14.74 9.81
C SER A 137 6.95 15.28 9.36
N ASP A 138 6.10 14.43 8.80
CA ASP A 138 4.75 14.75 8.33
C ASP A 138 3.64 14.16 9.22
N ALA A 139 3.99 13.61 10.38
CA ALA A 139 3.01 13.08 11.33
C ALA A 139 2.21 14.22 12.00
N VAL A 140 0.90 14.05 12.08
CA VAL A 140 0.00 14.98 12.79
C VAL A 140 -0.33 14.41 14.16
N VAL A 141 0.26 14.98 15.21
CA VAL A 141 -0.06 14.63 16.61
C VAL A 141 -1.40 15.27 16.99
N VAL A 142 -2.34 14.45 17.45
CA VAL A 142 -3.70 14.88 17.82
C VAL A 142 -4.02 14.73 19.31
N ASP A 143 -3.21 13.95 20.02
CA ASP A 143 -3.34 13.75 21.46
C ASP A 143 -2.04 13.15 22.02
N TYR A 144 -2.02 12.88 23.31
CA TYR A 144 -0.95 12.20 23.98
C TYR A 144 -1.50 11.24 25.04
N THR A 145 -0.88 10.07 25.17
CA THR A 145 -1.21 9.08 26.21
C THR A 145 0.04 8.74 27.04
N TRP A 146 -0.13 8.02 28.14
CA TRP A 146 1.00 7.49 28.89
C TRP A 146 1.36 6.09 28.39
N GLN A 147 2.65 5.75 28.38
CA GLN A 147 3.10 4.40 28.05
C GLN A 147 2.46 3.35 28.97
N TYR A 148 2.28 3.70 30.24
CA TYR A 148 1.53 2.90 31.21
C TYR A 148 0.39 3.74 31.80
N VAL A 149 -0.86 3.38 31.50
CA VAL A 149 -2.06 4.08 31.98
C VAL A 149 -2.65 3.41 33.22
N ASN A 150 -3.12 4.22 34.17
CA ASN A 150 -3.95 3.74 35.27
C ASN A 150 -5.41 3.54 34.83
N LYS A 151 -6.28 3.05 35.72
CA LYS A 151 -7.71 2.80 35.40
C LYS A 151 -8.48 4.03 34.90
N ASN A 152 -8.00 5.24 35.21
CA ASN A 152 -8.63 6.50 34.82
C ASN A 152 -7.94 7.14 33.59
N GLY A 153 -7.01 6.44 32.92
CA GLY A 153 -6.28 6.94 31.74
C GLY A 153 -5.10 7.87 32.03
N GLY A 154 -4.84 8.21 33.31
CA GLY A 154 -3.68 8.99 33.74
C GLY A 154 -2.40 8.15 33.86
N PRO A 155 -1.25 8.75 34.24
CA PRO A 155 -0.01 8.02 34.40
C PRO A 155 -0.11 7.01 35.54
N ASP A 156 0.27 5.76 35.28
CA ASP A 156 0.55 4.80 36.35
C ASP A 156 1.88 5.16 37.02
N ARG A 157 1.81 5.59 38.28
CA ARG A 157 2.95 6.08 39.09
C ARG A 157 3.84 4.96 39.64
N ARG A 158 3.47 3.69 39.45
CA ARG A 158 4.32 2.54 39.84
C ARG A 158 5.51 2.36 38.90
N PHE A 159 5.46 2.97 37.71
CA PHE A 159 6.54 2.92 36.72
C PHE A 159 7.35 4.20 36.77
N ASN A 160 8.59 4.11 37.25
CA ASN A 160 9.48 5.27 37.45
C ASN A 160 9.90 5.99 36.15
N ASN A 161 9.73 5.36 34.98
CA ASN A 161 10.04 5.93 33.65
C ASN A 161 8.83 5.90 32.70
N ASN A 162 7.65 6.25 33.20
CA ASN A 162 6.45 6.30 32.39
C ASN A 162 6.43 7.54 31.49
N ARG A 163 6.94 7.42 30.25
CA ARG A 163 6.94 8.53 29.30
C ARG A 163 5.56 8.75 28.66
N LYS A 164 5.31 10.00 28.28
CA LYS A 164 4.16 10.38 27.45
C LYS A 164 4.45 10.00 25.99
N LEU A 165 3.50 9.35 25.33
CA LEU A 165 3.57 8.93 23.93
C LEU A 165 2.60 9.78 23.09
N PRO A 166 3.03 10.31 21.93
CA PRO A 166 2.14 11.00 21.01
C PRO A 166 1.12 10.03 20.40
N VAL A 167 -0.10 10.52 20.23
CA VAL A 167 -1.15 9.87 19.44
C VAL A 167 -1.26 10.63 18.12
N CYS A 168 -0.97 9.96 17.02
CA CYS A 168 -0.94 10.56 15.69
C CYS A 168 -2.15 10.14 14.86
N ASN A 169 -2.59 11.01 13.97
CA ASN A 169 -3.50 10.63 12.88
C ASN A 169 -2.67 10.04 11.74
N TYR A 170 -2.82 8.75 11.50
CA TYR A 170 -2.27 8.04 10.35
C TYR A 170 -3.38 7.50 9.48
N SER A 171 -3.07 7.14 8.24
CA SER A 171 -4.01 6.40 7.39
C SER A 171 -3.70 4.91 7.36
N GLU A 172 -4.75 4.09 7.37
CA GLU A 172 -4.74 2.66 7.05
C GLU A 172 -5.38 2.47 5.67
N TYR A 173 -4.65 1.83 4.75
CA TYR A 173 -5.14 1.41 3.44
C TYR A 173 -5.16 -0.11 3.38
N LYS A 174 -6.35 -0.66 3.30
CA LYS A 174 -6.56 -2.11 3.17
C LYS A 174 -6.74 -2.48 1.71
N PHE A 175 -5.84 -3.32 1.21
CA PHE A 175 -5.84 -3.91 -0.12
C PHE A 175 -6.48 -5.30 -0.05
N THR A 176 -7.57 -5.51 -0.78
CA THR A 176 -8.25 -6.81 -0.85
C THR A 176 -8.60 -7.22 -2.28
N SER A 177 -8.55 -8.52 -2.56
CA SER A 177 -9.12 -9.10 -3.76
C SER A 177 -9.77 -10.44 -3.48
N GLY A 178 -10.74 -10.85 -4.32
CA GLY A 178 -11.33 -12.19 -4.26
C GLY A 178 -10.35 -13.33 -4.57
N THR A 179 -9.14 -13.00 -5.04
CA THR A 179 -8.07 -13.93 -5.40
C THR A 179 -7.00 -14.07 -4.30
N GLY A 180 -7.25 -13.57 -3.09
CA GLY A 180 -6.40 -13.82 -1.92
C GLY A 180 -5.41 -12.70 -1.57
N ILE A 181 -5.56 -11.47 -2.09
CA ILE A 181 -4.84 -10.33 -1.53
C ILE A 181 -5.55 -9.89 -0.24
N PHE A 182 -4.79 -9.79 0.84
CA PHE A 182 -5.19 -9.09 2.06
C PHE A 182 -3.95 -8.45 2.68
N GLU A 183 -3.70 -7.18 2.37
CA GLU A 183 -2.55 -6.43 2.89
C GLU A 183 -3.03 -5.10 3.46
N ILE A 184 -2.40 -4.64 4.55
CA ILE A 184 -2.69 -3.34 5.14
C ILE A 184 -1.41 -2.51 5.14
N ILE A 185 -1.45 -1.37 4.45
CA ILE A 185 -0.38 -0.37 4.42
C ILE A 185 -0.84 0.83 5.24
N THR A 186 0.07 1.40 6.03
CA THR A 186 -0.19 2.63 6.79
C THR A 186 0.75 3.75 6.38
N THR A 187 0.25 4.97 6.42
CA THR A 187 1.03 6.18 6.12
C THR A 187 0.94 7.19 7.24
N SER A 188 2.06 7.88 7.50
CA SER A 188 2.09 8.99 8.45
C SER A 188 1.33 10.22 7.92
N LYS A 189 1.44 10.48 6.62
CA LYS A 189 0.63 11.50 5.98
C LYS A 189 -0.78 10.97 5.70
N VAL A 190 -1.78 11.64 6.25
CA VAL A 190 -3.20 11.26 6.10
C VAL A 190 -3.65 11.41 4.65
N ALA A 191 -4.48 10.48 4.18
CA ALA A 191 -5.17 10.48 2.87
C ALA A 191 -4.25 10.52 1.64
N VAL A 192 -2.94 10.31 1.82
CA VAL A 192 -1.94 10.46 0.75
C VAL A 192 -2.08 9.43 -0.39
N MET A 193 -2.71 8.27 -0.13
CA MET A 193 -2.98 7.26 -1.16
C MET A 193 -4.37 7.38 -1.77
N ASP A 194 -5.28 8.15 -1.17
CA ASP A 194 -6.68 8.24 -1.62
C ASP A 194 -6.81 8.64 -3.10
N PRO A 195 -6.05 9.62 -3.63
CA PRO A 195 -6.12 9.94 -5.05
C PRO A 195 -5.75 8.75 -5.94
N PHE A 196 -4.71 7.99 -5.55
CA PHE A 196 -4.27 6.82 -6.31
C PHE A 196 -5.29 5.67 -6.20
N ALA A 197 -5.79 5.38 -5.00
CA ALA A 197 -6.82 4.36 -4.78
C ALA A 197 -8.10 4.65 -5.58
N ASN A 198 -8.57 5.90 -5.57
CA ASN A 198 -9.74 6.34 -6.35
C ASN A 198 -9.48 6.24 -7.85
N PHE A 199 -8.27 6.57 -8.30
CA PHE A 199 -7.89 6.45 -9.71
C PHE A 199 -7.91 4.97 -10.17
N LEU A 200 -7.33 4.07 -9.37
CA LEU A 200 -7.39 2.62 -9.65
C LEU A 200 -8.83 2.10 -9.68
N ALA A 201 -9.68 2.55 -8.74
CA ALA A 201 -11.09 2.18 -8.71
C ALA A 201 -11.84 2.66 -9.97
N ALA A 202 -11.52 3.86 -10.47
CA ALA A 202 -12.10 4.36 -11.72
C ALA A 202 -11.70 3.49 -12.93
N ILE A 203 -10.43 3.07 -13.02
CA ILE A 203 -9.99 2.10 -14.04
C ILE A 203 -10.76 0.78 -13.89
N GLY A 204 -10.92 0.29 -12.66
CA GLY A 204 -11.71 -0.91 -12.37
C GLY A 204 -13.17 -0.79 -12.83
N GLY A 205 -13.78 0.37 -12.64
CA GLY A 205 -15.14 0.66 -13.14
C GLY A 205 -15.23 0.58 -14.68
N LEU A 206 -14.21 1.06 -15.39
CA LEU A 206 -14.14 0.95 -16.86
C LEU A 206 -13.96 -0.50 -17.30
N GLN A 207 -13.08 -1.26 -16.64
CA GLN A 207 -12.86 -2.68 -16.93
C GLN A 207 -14.14 -3.51 -16.79
N ALA A 208 -14.92 -3.27 -15.74
CA ALA A 208 -16.20 -3.97 -15.53
C ALA A 208 -17.22 -3.67 -16.64
N ARG A 209 -17.28 -2.42 -17.12
CA ARG A 209 -18.18 -2.01 -18.22
C ARG A 209 -17.80 -2.65 -19.55
N MET A 210 -16.51 -2.74 -19.85
CA MET A 210 -16.02 -3.35 -21.09
C MET A 210 -16.36 -4.84 -21.18
N GLU A 211 -16.36 -5.57 -20.06
CA GLU A 211 -16.76 -6.98 -20.04
C GLU A 211 -18.27 -7.17 -20.18
N GLY A 212 -19.07 -6.31 -19.53
CA GLY A 212 -20.53 -6.35 -19.66
C GLY A 212 -21.02 -6.00 -21.07
N GLY A 213 -20.27 -5.19 -21.82
CA GLY A 213 -20.59 -4.81 -23.20
C GLY A 213 -20.19 -5.83 -24.27
N LEU A 214 -19.43 -6.88 -23.93
CA LEU A 214 -19.07 -7.95 -24.88
C LEU A 214 -20.15 -9.05 -25.02
N ILE A 215 -21.21 -8.98 -24.21
CA ILE A 215 -22.31 -9.95 -24.17
C ILE A 215 -23.64 -9.34 -24.70
N ALA A 216 -23.57 -8.15 -25.31
CA ALA A 216 -24.72 -7.44 -25.87
C ALA A 216 -24.62 -7.31 -27.40
#